data_AF-A0A0B3B053-F1
#
_entry.id   AF-A0A0B3B053-F1
#
_cell.length_a   1.000
_cell.length_b   1.000
_cell.length_c   1.000
_cell.angle_alpha   90.00
_cell.angle_beta   90.00
_cell.angle_gamma   90.00
#
_symmetry.space_group_name_H-M   'P 1'
#
loop_
_entity.id
_entity.type
_entity.pdbx_description
1 polymer ?
#
loop_
_entity_poly.entity_id
_entity_poly.type
_entity_poly.pdbx_seq_one_letter_code
_entity_poly.pdbx_strand_id
1 'polypeptide(L)'
;PALGMIYQGDGIIVHQVMDAYPMNASGIAVPFTILAVNGEETLRTEQFVSVISIIKPGDEVLFETDKGEYTIVPVAHPDNASAAFFGVAGLEQKIVLKENYSSLEFLSGFFDWGKLLILWVFLISIGVGLFNLLPLGPVDGGRMFYGLVLGLTKKEAFAKKALVAASVFCLALIVINMIPWLNKLFVWLGSIFSLLITLL
;
A
#
# COMPACT_ATOMS: atom_id res chain seq x y z
N PRO A 1 -22.81 10.55 0.32
CA PRO A 1 -24.14 10.70 -0.31
C PRO A 1 -24.48 9.63 -1.36
N ALA A 2 -23.55 9.18 -2.22
CA ALA A 2 -23.78 8.09 -3.18
C ALA A 2 -23.31 6.70 -2.68
N LEU A 3 -22.14 6.63 -2.03
CA LEU A 3 -21.57 5.36 -1.54
C LEU A 3 -22.47 4.67 -0.49
N GLY A 4 -23.09 5.42 0.44
CA GLY A 4 -23.99 4.84 1.46
C GLY A 4 -25.32 4.29 0.91
N MET A 5 -25.63 4.49 -0.37
CA MET A 5 -26.76 3.83 -1.02
C MET A 5 -26.44 2.37 -1.34
N ILE A 6 -25.20 2.10 -1.76
CA ILE A 6 -24.75 0.79 -2.27
C ILE A 6 -23.99 0.01 -1.19
N TYR A 7 -23.31 0.72 -0.30
CA TYR A 7 -22.49 0.15 0.76
C TYR A 7 -23.10 0.40 2.14
N GLN A 8 -22.86 -0.51 3.08
CA GLN A 8 -23.20 -0.37 4.50
C GLN A 8 -21.98 -0.63 5.38
N GLY A 9 -21.98 -0.05 6.58
CA GLY A 9 -21.01 -0.41 7.61
C GLY A 9 -21.24 -1.83 8.10
N ASP A 10 -20.16 -2.53 8.39
CA ASP A 10 -20.14 -3.94 8.80
C ASP A 10 -19.19 -4.16 9.99
N GLY A 11 -19.07 -3.14 10.85
CA GLY A 11 -18.24 -3.16 12.05
C GLY A 11 -16.96 -2.32 11.95
N ILE A 12 -16.23 -2.29 13.05
CA ILE A 12 -14.97 -1.56 13.20
C ILE A 12 -13.82 -2.57 13.33
N ILE A 13 -12.92 -2.58 12.35
CA ILE A 13 -11.72 -3.40 12.37
C ILE A 13 -10.70 -2.76 13.31
N VAL A 14 -10.17 -3.58 14.22
CA VAL A 14 -9.04 -3.25 15.08
C VAL A 14 -7.81 -3.95 14.55
N HIS A 15 -6.85 -3.18 14.03
CA HIS A 15 -5.62 -3.73 13.47
C HIS A 15 -4.54 -3.99 14.54
N GLN A 16 -4.58 -3.26 15.65
CA GLN A 16 -3.54 -3.29 16.67
C GLN A 16 -4.12 -3.19 18.07
N VAL A 17 -3.46 -3.89 18.99
CA VAL A 17 -3.72 -3.82 20.42
C VAL A 17 -2.41 -3.49 21.11
N MET A 18 -2.45 -2.54 22.05
CA MET A 18 -1.28 -2.00 22.73
C MET A 18 -0.91 -2.87 23.93
N ASP A 19 0.39 -3.12 24.09
CA ASP A 19 0.92 -3.81 25.26
C ASP A 19 0.61 -3.04 26.55
N ALA A 20 0.44 -3.78 27.66
CA ALA A 20 0.06 -3.28 28.98
C ALA A 20 -1.36 -2.69 29.12
N TYR A 21 -2.21 -2.76 28.10
CA TYR A 21 -3.61 -2.28 28.18
C TYR A 21 -4.65 -3.41 28.21
N PRO A 22 -5.87 -3.13 28.73
CA PRO A 22 -6.88 -4.16 28.99
C PRO A 22 -7.26 -5.02 27.79
N MET A 23 -7.31 -4.45 26.59
CA MET A 23 -7.66 -5.21 25.39
C MET A 23 -6.61 -6.29 25.07
N ASN A 24 -5.33 -6.08 25.38
CA ASN A 24 -4.29 -7.11 25.14
C ASN A 24 -4.46 -8.30 26.08
N ALA A 25 -4.87 -8.03 27.32
CA ALA A 25 -5.08 -9.06 28.34
C ALA A 25 -6.23 -10.03 27.98
N SER A 26 -7.13 -9.62 27.08
CA SER A 26 -8.20 -10.49 26.57
C SER A 26 -7.70 -11.65 25.70
N GLY A 27 -6.48 -11.56 25.17
CA GLY A 27 -5.91 -12.57 24.27
C GLY A 27 -6.56 -12.60 22.87
N ILE A 28 -7.37 -11.61 22.51
CA ILE A 28 -7.97 -11.53 21.18
C ILE A 28 -6.89 -11.36 20.09
N ALA A 29 -6.93 -12.21 19.07
CA ALA A 29 -5.98 -12.11 17.96
C ALA A 29 -6.35 -10.94 17.03
N VAL A 30 -5.36 -10.14 16.61
CA VAL A 30 -5.54 -9.08 15.59
C VAL A 30 -5.32 -9.62 14.16
N PRO A 31 -5.99 -9.06 13.13
CA PRO A 31 -7.07 -8.09 13.22
C PRO A 31 -8.40 -8.78 13.62
N PHE A 32 -9.30 -8.04 14.27
CA PHE A 32 -10.67 -8.48 14.58
C PHE A 32 -11.66 -7.34 14.32
N THR A 33 -12.94 -7.66 14.17
CA THR A 33 -14.00 -6.72 13.85
C THR A 33 -14.97 -6.60 15.02
N ILE A 34 -15.17 -5.39 15.54
CA ILE A 34 -16.19 -5.08 16.55
C ILE A 34 -17.53 -4.88 15.84
N LEU A 35 -18.54 -5.62 16.27
CA LEU A 35 -19.89 -5.61 15.71
C LEU A 35 -20.87 -4.84 16.61
N ALA A 36 -20.75 -5.02 17.92
CA ALA A 36 -21.52 -4.31 18.92
C ALA A 36 -20.72 -4.08 20.21
N VAL A 37 -21.16 -3.10 20.99
CA VAL A 37 -20.61 -2.78 22.31
C VAL A 37 -21.79 -2.64 23.28
N ASN A 38 -21.79 -3.42 24.36
CA ASN A 38 -22.89 -3.48 25.35
C ASN A 38 -24.28 -3.74 24.73
N GLY A 39 -24.35 -4.58 23.68
CA GLY A 39 -25.59 -4.85 22.96
C GLY A 39 -26.05 -3.74 22.00
N GLU A 40 -25.33 -2.62 21.90
CA GLU A 40 -25.58 -1.58 20.90
C GLU A 40 -24.74 -1.83 19.64
N GLU A 41 -25.39 -1.94 18.48
CA GLU A 41 -24.70 -2.15 17.20
C GLU A 41 -23.76 -0.99 16.85
N THR A 42 -22.49 -1.31 16.64
CA THR A 42 -21.42 -0.36 16.30
C THR A 42 -20.88 -0.58 14.89
N LEU A 43 -21.78 -0.84 13.93
CA LEU A 43 -21.41 -1.16 12.55
C LEU A 43 -20.78 0.02 11.79
N ARG A 44 -20.96 1.24 12.28
CA ARG A 44 -20.40 2.49 11.72
C ARG A 44 -19.60 3.25 12.76
N THR A 45 -18.64 4.04 12.29
CA THR A 45 -17.75 4.86 13.12
C THR A 45 -18.54 5.80 14.02
N GLU A 46 -19.63 6.41 13.52
CA GLU A 46 -20.43 7.34 14.32
C GLU A 46 -21.12 6.64 15.50
N GLN A 47 -21.61 5.42 15.28
CA GLN A 47 -22.24 4.59 16.32
C GLN A 47 -21.21 4.13 17.34
N PHE A 48 -20.06 3.65 16.86
CA PHE A 48 -18.96 3.24 17.72
C PHE A 48 -18.49 4.40 18.61
N VAL A 49 -18.29 5.58 18.04
CA VAL A 49 -17.87 6.78 18.80
C VAL A 49 -18.94 7.19 19.80
N SER A 50 -20.23 7.16 19.45
CA SER A 50 -21.29 7.52 20.40
C SER A 50 -21.32 6.59 21.61
N VAL A 51 -21.15 5.27 21.39
CA VAL A 51 -21.15 4.28 22.48
C VAL A 51 -19.88 4.39 23.33
N ILE A 52 -18.70 4.51 22.71
CA ILE A 52 -17.43 4.57 23.44
C ILE A 52 -17.28 5.88 24.23
N SER A 53 -17.81 7.01 23.71
CA SER A 53 -17.64 8.33 24.33
C SER A 53 -18.31 8.50 25.70
N ILE A 54 -19.31 7.66 26.01
CA ILE A 54 -20.03 7.71 27.29
C ILE A 54 -19.44 6.77 28.35
N ILE A 55 -18.55 5.86 27.95
CA ILE A 55 -17.91 4.89 28.84
C ILE A 55 -16.84 5.57 29.67
N LYS A 56 -16.80 5.25 30.96
CA LYS A 56 -15.81 5.77 31.90
C LYS A 56 -14.76 4.72 32.23
N PRO A 57 -13.56 5.16 32.64
CA PRO A 57 -12.56 4.26 33.21
C PRO A 57 -13.15 3.45 34.37
N GLY A 58 -12.94 2.14 34.36
CA GLY A 58 -13.44 1.21 35.38
C GLY A 58 -14.81 0.58 35.10
N ASP A 59 -15.53 1.00 34.06
CA ASP A 59 -16.80 0.37 33.68
C ASP A 59 -16.57 -1.03 33.07
N GLU A 60 -17.47 -1.98 33.29
CA GLU A 60 -17.45 -3.25 32.55
C GLU A 60 -18.08 -3.07 31.17
N VAL A 61 -17.33 -3.39 30.11
CA VAL A 61 -17.76 -3.19 28.72
C VAL A 61 -17.69 -4.51 27.98
N LEU A 62 -18.81 -4.95 27.43
CA LEU A 62 -18.89 -6.13 26.57
C LEU A 62 -18.63 -5.72 25.11
N PHE A 63 -17.57 -6.26 24.52
CA PHE A 63 -17.32 -6.18 23.08
C PHE A 63 -17.80 -7.46 22.40
N GLU A 64 -18.74 -7.31 21.48
CA GLU A 64 -19.18 -8.39 20.60
C GLU A 64 -18.40 -8.27 19.28
N THR A 65 -17.60 -9.29 18.97
CA THR A 65 -16.68 -9.28 17.81
C THR A 65 -16.90 -10.48 16.90
N ASP A 66 -16.30 -10.44 15.72
CA ASP A 66 -16.21 -11.59 14.80
C ASP A 66 -15.40 -12.79 15.37
N LYS A 67 -14.71 -12.61 16.51
CA LYS A 67 -13.95 -13.65 17.21
C LYS A 67 -14.57 -14.07 18.54
N GLY A 68 -15.77 -13.58 18.85
CA GLY A 68 -16.50 -13.87 20.08
C GLY A 68 -16.70 -12.64 20.95
N GLU A 69 -17.13 -12.89 22.18
CA GLU A 69 -17.48 -11.87 23.16
C GLU A 69 -16.34 -11.67 24.18
N TYR A 70 -16.01 -10.40 24.45
CA TYR A 70 -14.92 -10.03 25.35
C TYR A 70 -15.36 -8.92 26.31
N THR A 71 -15.39 -9.21 27.60
CA THR A 71 -15.62 -8.20 28.63
C THR A 71 -14.32 -7.52 29.02
N ILE A 72 -14.22 -6.21 28.81
CA ILE A 72 -13.02 -5.41 29.04
C ILE A 72 -13.35 -4.26 29.99
N VAL A 73 -12.47 -4.04 30.96
CA VAL A 73 -12.55 -2.88 31.86
C VAL A 73 -11.52 -1.84 31.41
N PRO A 74 -11.94 -0.67 30.86
CA PRO A 74 -11.02 0.33 30.36
C PRO A 74 -10.30 1.05 31.49
N VAL A 75 -9.08 1.49 31.20
CA VAL A 75 -8.30 2.36 32.10
C VAL A 75 -8.49 3.83 31.70
N ALA A 76 -7.95 4.74 32.50
CA ALA A 76 -7.93 6.16 32.16
C ALA A 76 -6.96 6.41 30.98
N HIS A 77 -7.39 7.22 30.01
CA HIS A 77 -6.53 7.60 28.89
C HIS A 77 -5.31 8.42 29.39
N PRO A 78 -4.08 8.15 28.92
CA PRO A 78 -2.88 8.85 29.39
C PRO A 78 -2.97 10.38 29.32
N ASP A 79 -3.54 10.90 28.23
CA ASP A 79 -3.71 12.34 28.01
C ASP A 79 -5.02 12.91 28.59
N ASN A 80 -5.99 12.06 28.96
CA ASN A 80 -7.29 12.50 29.46
C ASN A 80 -7.84 11.50 30.48
N ALA A 81 -7.64 11.81 31.77
CA ALA A 81 -8.03 10.92 32.86
C ALA A 81 -9.53 10.60 32.92
N SER A 82 -10.39 11.43 32.30
CA SER A 82 -11.84 11.22 32.26
C SER A 82 -12.30 10.32 31.09
N ALA A 83 -11.42 10.04 30.12
CA ALA A 83 -11.75 9.23 28.95
C ALA A 83 -11.36 7.76 29.18
N ALA A 84 -12.27 6.85 28.85
CA ALA A 84 -11.99 5.42 28.83
C ALA A 84 -10.97 5.06 27.72
N PHE A 85 -10.02 4.20 28.06
CA PHE A 85 -9.00 3.72 27.15
C PHE A 85 -8.81 2.21 27.26
N PHE A 86 -9.03 1.52 26.14
CA PHE A 86 -8.95 0.07 26.03
C PHE A 86 -7.59 -0.42 25.52
N GLY A 87 -6.81 0.47 24.88
CA GLY A 87 -5.55 0.13 24.23
C GLY A 87 -5.71 -0.50 22.84
N VAL A 88 -6.67 -0.03 22.05
CA VAL A 88 -6.81 -0.41 20.64
C VAL A 88 -6.27 0.69 19.73
N ALA A 89 -5.69 0.30 18.60
CA ALA A 89 -5.15 1.21 17.60
C ALA A 89 -5.41 0.69 16.18
N GLY A 90 -5.28 1.58 15.20
CA GLY A 90 -5.57 1.25 13.80
C GLY A 90 -7.04 0.86 13.61
N LEU A 91 -7.95 1.75 14.01
CA LEU A 91 -9.39 1.55 13.79
C LEU A 91 -9.73 1.86 12.33
N GLU A 92 -10.39 0.93 11.66
CA GLU A 92 -10.87 1.09 10.28
C GLU A 92 -12.34 0.63 10.20
N GLN A 93 -13.20 1.42 9.57
CA GLN A 93 -14.57 0.97 9.34
C GLN A 93 -14.63 -0.08 8.24
N LYS A 94 -15.15 -1.27 8.56
CA LYS A 94 -15.47 -2.28 7.55
C LYS A 94 -16.69 -1.83 6.78
N ILE A 95 -16.57 -1.80 5.46
CA ILE A 95 -17.65 -1.40 4.55
C ILE A 95 -17.90 -2.53 3.58
N VAL A 96 -19.15 -3.00 3.51
CA VAL A 96 -19.57 -4.09 2.61
C VAL A 96 -20.66 -3.61 1.68
N LEU A 97 -20.79 -4.27 0.52
CA LEU A 97 -21.92 -4.07 -0.39
C LEU A 97 -23.20 -4.53 0.32
N LYS A 98 -24.27 -3.74 0.22
CA LYS A 98 -25.59 -4.19 0.68
C LYS A 98 -26.04 -5.37 -0.18
N GLU A 99 -26.74 -6.33 0.40
CA GLU A 99 -27.17 -7.56 -0.30
C GLU A 99 -27.92 -7.28 -1.61
N ASN A 100 -28.72 -6.22 -1.66
CA ASN A 100 -29.48 -5.81 -2.85
C ASN A 100 -28.60 -5.36 -4.04
N TYR A 101 -27.30 -5.17 -3.81
CA TYR A 101 -26.28 -4.83 -4.79
C TYR A 101 -25.16 -5.88 -4.87
N SER A 102 -25.34 -7.07 -4.30
CA SER A 102 -24.40 -8.19 -4.41
C SER A 102 -24.09 -8.57 -5.86
N SER A 103 -25.06 -8.42 -6.76
CA SER A 103 -24.86 -8.58 -8.21
C SER A 103 -23.91 -7.55 -8.83
N LEU A 104 -23.55 -6.48 -8.13
CA LEU A 104 -22.55 -5.49 -8.52
C LEU A 104 -21.17 -5.79 -7.93
N GLU A 105 -21.00 -6.86 -7.16
CA GLU A 105 -19.70 -7.26 -6.61
C GLU A 105 -18.70 -7.60 -7.72
N PHE A 106 -19.14 -8.12 -8.86
CA PHE A 106 -18.23 -8.29 -10.01
C PHE A 106 -17.70 -6.95 -10.54
N LEU A 107 -18.46 -5.85 -10.39
CA LEU A 107 -18.01 -4.52 -10.79
C LEU A 107 -16.91 -4.01 -9.87
N SER A 108 -16.93 -4.31 -8.57
CA SER A 108 -15.83 -3.89 -7.67
C SER A 108 -14.51 -4.54 -8.10
N GLY A 109 -14.52 -5.86 -8.38
CA GLY A 109 -13.36 -6.57 -8.92
C GLY A 109 -12.89 -6.00 -10.26
N PHE A 110 -13.82 -5.65 -11.16
CA PHE A 110 -13.50 -4.98 -12.43
C PHE A 110 -12.87 -3.59 -12.22
N PHE A 111 -13.39 -2.79 -11.28
CA PHE A 111 -12.83 -1.48 -10.97
C PHE A 111 -11.46 -1.57 -10.31
N ASP A 112 -11.23 -2.52 -9.41
CA ASP A 112 -9.93 -2.73 -8.77
C ASP A 112 -8.89 -3.23 -9.76
N TRP A 113 -9.27 -4.16 -10.64
CA TRP A 113 -8.44 -4.53 -11.79
C TRP A 113 -8.15 -3.33 -12.69
N GLY A 114 -9.16 -2.50 -12.98
CA GLY A 114 -9.01 -1.28 -13.77
C GLY A 114 -8.05 -0.28 -13.15
N LYS A 115 -8.11 -0.06 -11.83
CA LYS A 115 -7.15 0.78 -11.08
C LYS A 115 -5.73 0.25 -11.22
N LEU A 116 -5.54 -1.05 -11.05
CA LEU A 116 -4.23 -1.69 -11.24
C LEU A 116 -3.74 -1.53 -12.67
N LEU A 117 -4.60 -1.71 -13.67
CA LEU A 117 -4.24 -1.52 -15.06
C LEU A 117 -3.82 -0.07 -15.34
N ILE A 118 -4.58 0.91 -14.86
CA ILE A 118 -4.25 2.34 -15.01
C ILE A 118 -2.90 2.64 -14.33
N LEU A 119 -2.66 2.08 -13.14
CA LEU A 119 -1.37 2.20 -12.45
C LEU A 119 -0.23 1.64 -13.30
N TRP A 120 -0.39 0.45 -13.89
CA TRP A 120 0.62 -0.15 -14.77
C TRP A 120 0.85 0.68 -16.04
N VAL A 121 -0.21 1.13 -16.70
CA VAL A 121 -0.11 2.00 -17.88
C VAL A 121 0.64 3.29 -17.52
N PHE A 122 0.31 3.90 -16.39
CA PHE A 122 0.98 5.09 -15.89
C PHE A 122 2.47 4.83 -15.60
N LEU A 123 2.79 3.78 -14.85
CA LEU A 123 4.17 3.42 -14.52
C LEU A 123 5.01 3.10 -15.76
N ILE A 124 4.46 2.32 -16.70
CA ILE A 124 5.14 1.99 -17.96
C ILE A 124 5.33 3.25 -18.81
N SER A 125 4.31 4.11 -18.92
CA SER A 125 4.41 5.37 -19.68
C SER A 125 5.49 6.29 -19.12
N ILE A 126 5.56 6.42 -17.78
CA ILE A 126 6.63 7.14 -17.12
C ILE A 126 7.98 6.48 -17.36
N GLY A 127 8.07 5.15 -17.22
CA GLY A 127 9.31 4.40 -17.43
C GLY A 127 9.86 4.58 -18.85
N VAL A 128 9.02 4.43 -19.86
CA VAL A 128 9.37 4.64 -21.27
C VAL A 128 9.76 6.09 -21.53
N GLY A 129 9.00 7.05 -20.98
CA GLY A 129 9.31 8.48 -21.11
C GLY A 129 10.67 8.84 -20.49
N LEU A 130 10.97 8.34 -19.29
CA LEU A 130 12.25 8.55 -18.61
C LEU A 130 13.40 7.88 -19.37
N PHE A 131 13.20 6.68 -19.90
CA PHE A 131 14.21 5.99 -20.70
C PHE A 131 14.51 6.75 -22.00
N ASN A 132 13.47 7.26 -22.67
CA ASN A 132 13.63 8.11 -23.85
C ASN A 132 14.28 9.46 -23.52
N LEU A 133 14.20 9.94 -22.27
CA LEU A 133 14.85 11.19 -21.85
C LEU A 133 16.34 11.01 -21.51
N LEU A 134 16.86 9.78 -21.47
CA LEU A 134 18.28 9.54 -21.17
C LEU A 134 19.19 10.24 -22.19
N PRO A 135 20.36 10.77 -21.78
CA PRO A 135 21.30 11.45 -22.66
C PRO A 135 22.12 10.44 -23.49
N LEU A 136 21.44 9.49 -24.14
CA LEU A 136 22.02 8.44 -24.98
C LEU A 136 21.84 8.80 -26.45
N GLY A 137 22.91 8.75 -27.25
CA GLY A 137 22.87 9.09 -28.68
C GLY A 137 21.74 8.43 -29.51
N PRO A 138 21.39 7.14 -29.30
CA PRO A 138 20.31 6.49 -30.05
C PRO A 138 18.88 6.90 -29.67
N VAL A 139 18.66 7.45 -28.46
CA VAL A 139 17.31 7.81 -27.96
C VAL A 139 17.08 9.32 -28.05
N ASP A 140 15.81 9.74 -27.96
CA ASP A 140 15.42 11.15 -28.17
C ASP A 140 16.09 12.11 -27.18
N GLY A 141 16.30 11.68 -25.94
CA GLY A 141 16.95 12.42 -24.87
C GLY A 141 18.41 12.76 -25.18
N GLY A 142 19.11 11.94 -25.97
CA GLY A 142 20.44 12.28 -26.47
C GLY A 142 20.41 13.47 -27.42
N ARG A 143 19.41 13.55 -28.30
CA ARG A 143 19.23 14.68 -29.22
C ARG A 143 18.81 15.94 -28.46
N MET A 144 17.92 15.81 -27.48
CA MET A 144 17.51 16.91 -26.61
C MET A 144 18.70 17.45 -25.78
N PHE A 145 19.48 16.57 -25.17
CA PHE A 145 20.68 16.92 -24.42
C PHE A 145 21.71 17.62 -25.32
N TYR A 146 21.95 17.09 -26.52
CA TYR A 146 22.82 17.73 -27.51
C TYR A 146 22.34 19.14 -27.87
N GLY A 147 21.04 19.30 -28.17
CA GLY A 147 20.44 20.59 -28.49
C GLY A 147 20.54 21.59 -27.34
N LEU A 148 20.33 21.15 -26.10
CA LEU A 148 20.48 21.97 -24.90
C LEU A 148 21.93 22.45 -24.74
N VAL A 149 22.90 21.55 -24.81
CA VAL A 149 24.32 21.91 -24.67
C VAL A 149 24.76 22.82 -25.82
N LEU A 150 24.31 22.55 -27.06
CA LEU A 150 24.60 23.40 -28.21
C LEU A 150 24.01 24.81 -28.04
N GLY A 151 22.76 24.91 -27.59
CA GLY A 151 22.08 26.19 -27.36
C GLY A 151 22.78 27.05 -26.29
N LEU A 152 23.25 26.41 -25.21
CA LEU A 152 23.95 27.11 -24.12
C LEU A 152 25.38 27.49 -24.47
N THR A 153 26.13 26.59 -25.11
CA THR A 153 27.58 26.79 -25.33
C THR A 153 27.91 27.39 -26.69
N LYS A 154 27.00 27.30 -27.67
CA LYS A 154 27.18 27.68 -29.08
C LYS A 154 28.39 27.01 -29.75
N LYS A 155 28.89 25.89 -29.20
CA LYS A 155 30.08 25.18 -29.69
C LYS A 155 29.74 23.75 -30.05
N GLU A 156 29.66 23.47 -31.35
CA GLU A 156 29.28 22.15 -31.87
C GLU A 156 30.24 21.03 -31.42
N ALA A 157 31.54 21.28 -31.51
CA ALA A 157 32.56 20.32 -31.09
C ALA A 157 32.47 19.97 -29.59
N PHE A 158 32.09 20.95 -28.76
CA PHE A 158 31.89 20.74 -27.33
C PHE A 158 30.60 19.95 -27.07
N ALA A 159 29.49 20.31 -27.72
CA ALA A 159 28.21 19.62 -27.58
C ALA A 159 28.29 18.13 -27.96
N LYS A 160 29.01 17.80 -29.05
CA LYS A 160 29.24 16.39 -29.44
C LYS A 160 30.05 15.62 -28.39
N LYS A 161 31.12 16.22 -27.87
CA LYS A 161 31.94 15.60 -26.81
C LYS A 161 31.15 15.40 -25.52
N ALA A 162 30.37 16.41 -25.12
CA ALA A 162 29.50 16.34 -23.95
C ALA A 162 28.44 15.24 -24.08
N LEU A 163 27.79 15.12 -25.26
CA LEU A 163 26.84 14.03 -25.52
C LEU A 163 27.50 12.67 -25.37
N VAL A 164 28.65 12.43 -26.01
CA VAL A 164 29.34 11.13 -25.92
C VAL A 164 29.74 10.82 -24.49
N ALA A 165 30.29 11.80 -23.76
CA ALA A 165 30.65 11.64 -22.35
C ALA A 165 29.43 11.28 -21.48
N ALA A 166 28.32 12.01 -21.64
CA ALA A 166 27.08 11.74 -20.92
C ALA A 166 26.48 10.38 -21.29
N SER A 167 26.51 10.00 -22.57
CA SER A 167 26.03 8.70 -23.05
C SER A 167 26.84 7.54 -22.46
N VAL A 168 28.17 7.63 -22.50
CA VAL A 168 29.06 6.60 -21.96
C VAL A 168 28.90 6.49 -20.45
N PHE A 169 28.84 7.61 -19.74
CA PHE A 169 28.62 7.64 -18.30
C PHE A 169 27.27 7.00 -17.92
N CYS A 170 26.19 7.38 -18.61
CA CYS A 170 24.86 6.82 -18.38
C CYS A 170 24.82 5.31 -18.67
N LEU A 171 25.41 4.87 -19.78
CA LEU A 171 25.49 3.45 -20.13
C LEU A 171 26.31 2.66 -19.10
N ALA A 172 27.43 3.22 -18.63
CA ALA A 172 28.24 2.59 -17.59
C ALA A 172 27.44 2.42 -16.29
N LEU A 173 26.69 3.43 -15.86
CA LEU A 173 25.83 3.32 -14.68
C LEU A 173 24.78 2.21 -14.83
N ILE A 174 24.12 2.13 -16.00
CA ILE A 174 23.13 1.09 -16.29
C ILE A 174 23.79 -0.29 -16.19
N VAL A 175 24.90 -0.50 -16.89
CA VAL A 175 25.60 -1.80 -16.90
C VAL A 175 26.07 -2.18 -15.51
N ILE A 176 26.71 -1.27 -14.77
CA ILE A 176 27.19 -1.52 -13.40
C ILE A 176 26.04 -1.93 -12.49
N ASN A 177 24.89 -1.25 -12.58
CA ASN A 177 23.71 -1.59 -11.79
C ASN A 177 23.11 -2.96 -12.18
N MET A 178 23.26 -3.34 -13.45
CA MET A 178 22.78 -4.63 -13.96
C MET A 178 23.70 -5.82 -13.65
N ILE A 179 24.97 -5.62 -13.26
CA ILE A 179 25.93 -6.72 -13.01
C ILE A 179 25.39 -7.82 -12.06
N PRO A 180 24.80 -7.51 -10.88
CA PRO A 180 24.32 -8.55 -9.97
C PRO A 180 23.20 -9.40 -10.60
N TRP A 181 22.36 -8.78 -11.42
CA TRP A 181 21.26 -9.45 -12.11
C TRP A 181 21.75 -10.27 -13.30
N LEU A 182 22.71 -9.76 -14.06
CA LEU A 182 23.35 -10.49 -15.14
C LEU A 182 24.06 -11.73 -14.62
N ASN A 183 24.79 -11.62 -13.50
CA ASN A 183 25.44 -12.78 -12.86
C ASN A 183 24.42 -13.85 -12.46
N LYS A 184 23.30 -13.46 -11.85
CA LYS A 184 22.20 -14.38 -11.52
C LYS A 184 21.64 -15.06 -12.77
N LEU A 185 21.43 -14.28 -13.84
CA LEU A 185 20.94 -14.80 -15.12
C LEU A 185 21.90 -15.83 -15.72
N PHE A 186 23.21 -15.56 -15.74
CA PHE A 186 24.21 -16.48 -16.27
C PHE A 186 24.32 -17.76 -15.45
N VAL A 187 24.28 -17.67 -14.12
CA VAL A 187 24.26 -18.85 -13.25
C VAL A 187 23.00 -19.69 -13.50
N TRP A 188 21.84 -19.04 -13.61
CA TRP A 188 20.58 -19.71 -13.92
C TRP A 188 20.63 -20.42 -15.28
N LEU A 189 21.10 -19.75 -16.34
CA LEU A 189 21.30 -20.35 -17.66
C LEU A 189 22.25 -21.56 -17.59
N GLY A 190 23.39 -21.43 -16.91
CA GLY A 190 24.35 -22.51 -16.73
C GLY A 190 23.75 -23.73 -16.01
N SER A 191 22.87 -23.50 -15.03
CA SER A 191 22.17 -24.58 -14.33
C SER A 191 21.25 -25.38 -15.25
N ILE A 192 20.54 -24.71 -16.18
CA ILE A 192 19.69 -25.36 -17.18
C ILE A 192 20.53 -26.24 -18.12
N PHE A 193 21.67 -25.73 -18.59
CA PHE A 193 22.57 -26.51 -19.44
C PHE A 193 23.16 -27.73 -18.69
N SER A 194 23.51 -27.59 -17.42
CA SER A 194 24.01 -28.72 -16.62
C SER A 194 22.96 -29.82 -16.40
N LEU A 195 21.70 -29.43 -16.20
CA LEU A 195 20.57 -30.37 -16.10
C LEU A 195 20.35 -31.12 -17.41
N LEU A 196 20.41 -30.43 -18.55
CA LEU A 196 20.25 -31.04 -19.87
C LEU A 196 21.37 -32.04 -20.19
N ILE A 197 22.61 -31.76 -19.80
CA ILE A 197 23.74 -32.68 -19.98
C ILE A 197 23.62 -33.92 -19.08
N THR A 198 23.09 -33.76 -17.87
CA THR A 198 22.93 -34.88 -16.92
C THR A 198 21.77 -35.82 -17.29
N LEU A 199 20.84 -35.35 -18.13
CA LEU A 199 19.69 -36.12 -18.63
C LEU A 199 19.96 -36.87 -19.95
N LEU A 200 21.11 -36.65 -20.59
CA LEU A 200 21.60 -37.34 -21.80
C LEU A 200 22.55 -38.48 -21.42
#